data_AF-A0AAU9UID3-F1
#
_entry.id   AF-A0AAU9UID3-F1
#
_cell.length_a   1.000
_cell.length_b   1.000
_cell.length_c   1.000
_cell.angle_alpha   90.00
_cell.angle_beta   90.00
_cell.angle_gamma   90.00
#
_symmetry.space_group_name_H-M   'P 1'
#
loop_
_entity.id
_entity.type
_entity.pdbx_description
1 polymer ?
#
loop_
_entity_poly.entity_id
_entity_poly.type
_entity_poly.pdbx_seq_one_letter_code
_entity_poly.pdbx_strand_id
1 'polypeptide(L)'
;MGRTSVASKQTASGKAPKNDGKRLEEPQVSVRLLTAIRPVLKEWINRKRGALSFHLTQVLTGHGCFGRYLCEIVGREDTTRCHHCDADRDTAEHNITDCPSWTRQCATLMADTGCDLSLPVIICAMLSSETSWDAVETFADEAISTKEEAERRRERVALDPRRRPRRRRHVVNNNDRNVSPWQGISGWRHGGAIAH
;
A
#
# COMPACT_ATOMS: atom_id res chain seq x y z
N MET A 1 -20.50 49.40 -34.97
CA MET A 1 -21.27 48.16 -34.73
C MET A 1 -20.87 47.12 -35.78
N GLY A 2 -20.42 45.95 -35.33
CA GLY A 2 -20.45 44.71 -36.12
C GLY A 2 -19.27 44.39 -37.02
N ARG A 3 -18.33 43.56 -36.51
CA ARG A 3 -17.99 42.19 -37.00
C ARG A 3 -16.58 41.82 -36.53
N THR A 4 -16.53 41.10 -35.41
CA THR A 4 -15.38 40.32 -35.00
C THR A 4 -15.30 39.07 -35.87
N SER A 5 -14.19 38.89 -36.60
CA SER A 5 -13.89 37.66 -37.34
C SER A 5 -13.18 36.67 -36.41
N VAL A 6 -13.88 35.60 -36.05
CA VAL A 6 -13.34 34.52 -35.22
C VAL A 6 -12.67 33.49 -36.14
N ALA A 7 -11.35 33.35 -36.03
CA ALA A 7 -10.60 32.32 -36.74
C ALA A 7 -10.95 30.94 -36.18
N SER A 8 -11.45 30.06 -37.06
CA SER A 8 -11.67 28.64 -36.78
C SER A 8 -10.33 27.93 -36.58
N LYS A 9 -10.13 27.32 -35.40
CA LYS A 9 -9.09 26.30 -35.21
C LYS A 9 -9.76 24.94 -35.15
N GLN A 10 -9.44 24.11 -36.13
CA GLN A 10 -9.82 22.70 -36.22
C GLN A 10 -9.37 21.96 -34.95
N THR A 11 -10.27 21.18 -34.37
CA THR A 11 -9.99 20.26 -33.27
C THR A 11 -9.33 19.00 -33.83
N ALA A 12 -8.11 18.72 -33.41
CA ALA A 12 -7.47 17.43 -33.65
C ALA A 12 -8.18 16.37 -32.80
N SER A 13 -8.76 15.38 -33.46
CA SER A 13 -9.36 14.20 -32.84
C SER A 13 -8.28 13.36 -32.16
N GLY A 14 -8.14 13.52 -30.84
CA GLY A 14 -7.29 12.68 -30.00
C GLY A 14 -7.97 11.34 -29.76
N LYS A 15 -7.40 10.27 -30.33
CA LYS A 15 -7.85 8.89 -30.17
C LYS A 15 -7.69 8.46 -28.70
N ALA A 16 -8.79 8.04 -28.06
CA ALA A 16 -8.78 7.53 -26.69
C ALA A 16 -7.82 6.33 -26.56
N PRO A 17 -6.99 6.26 -25.51
CA PRO A 17 -6.13 5.10 -25.29
C PRO A 17 -6.99 3.88 -24.99
N LYS A 18 -6.67 2.77 -25.67
CA LYS A 18 -7.29 1.47 -25.43
C LYS A 18 -6.88 1.04 -24.02
N ASN A 19 -7.88 0.78 -23.18
CA ASN A 19 -7.67 0.27 -21.84
C ASN A 19 -7.35 -1.22 -21.98
N ASP A 20 -6.07 -1.56 -22.03
CA ASP A 20 -5.60 -2.93 -22.04
C ASP A 20 -5.97 -3.52 -20.68
N GLY A 21 -6.95 -4.41 -20.67
CA GLY A 21 -7.59 -5.00 -19.50
C GLY A 21 -6.65 -5.80 -18.61
N LYS A 22 -5.68 -5.13 -17.99
CA LYS A 22 -5.11 -5.57 -16.73
C LYS A 22 -6.25 -5.43 -15.74
N ARG A 23 -6.89 -6.55 -15.45
CA ARG A 23 -7.68 -6.74 -14.24
C ARG A 23 -6.84 -6.16 -13.13
N LEU A 24 -7.21 -4.96 -12.65
CA LEU A 24 -6.71 -4.43 -11.40
C LEU A 24 -6.94 -5.58 -10.44
N GLU A 25 -5.87 -6.22 -9.96
CA GLU A 25 -6.04 -7.21 -8.92
C GLU A 25 -6.82 -6.50 -7.84
N GLU A 26 -8.06 -6.94 -7.66
CA GLU A 26 -8.94 -6.34 -6.68
C GLU A 26 -8.18 -6.39 -5.36
N PRO A 27 -8.02 -5.26 -4.65
CA PRO A 27 -7.13 -5.21 -3.51
C PRO A 27 -7.48 -6.38 -2.60
N GLN A 28 -6.56 -7.34 -2.41
CA GLN A 28 -6.80 -8.56 -1.62
C GLN A 28 -7.41 -8.25 -0.23
N VAL A 29 -7.14 -7.03 0.24
CA VAL A 29 -7.74 -6.31 1.37
C VAL A 29 -9.28 -6.37 1.38
N SER A 30 -9.96 -6.10 0.26
CA SER A 30 -11.43 -6.15 0.17
C SER A 30 -11.95 -7.60 0.16
N VAL A 31 -11.23 -8.53 -0.48
CA VAL A 31 -11.65 -9.93 -0.62
C VAL A 31 -11.75 -10.63 0.75
N ARG A 32 -10.79 -10.41 1.66
CA ARG A 32 -10.79 -11.01 3.00
C ARG A 32 -12.04 -10.63 3.80
N LEU A 33 -12.32 -9.32 3.88
CA LEU A 33 -13.47 -8.80 4.60
C LEU A 33 -14.78 -9.23 3.97
N LEU A 34 -14.90 -9.15 2.65
CA LEU A 34 -16.10 -9.59 1.93
C LEU A 34 -16.35 -11.08 2.13
N THR A 35 -15.32 -11.92 2.14
CA THR A 35 -15.45 -13.36 2.40
C THR A 35 -16.00 -13.63 3.80
N ALA A 36 -15.54 -12.87 4.81
CA ALA A 36 -15.99 -13.01 6.19
C ALA A 36 -17.40 -12.45 6.43
N ILE A 37 -17.79 -11.35 5.78
CA ILE A 37 -19.12 -10.72 5.93
C ILE A 37 -20.19 -11.45 5.12
N ARG A 38 -19.86 -11.98 3.94
CA ARG A 38 -20.86 -12.55 3.01
C ARG A 38 -21.85 -13.53 3.66
N PRO A 39 -21.44 -14.46 4.55
CA PRO A 39 -22.36 -15.36 5.23
C PRO A 39 -23.37 -14.65 6.16
N VAL A 40 -23.01 -13.49 6.69
CA VAL A 40 -23.77 -12.70 7.68
C VAL A 40 -24.14 -11.31 7.15
N LEU A 41 -24.21 -11.17 5.82
CA LEU A 41 -24.36 -9.86 5.18
C LEU A 41 -25.64 -9.14 5.62
N LYS A 42 -26.74 -9.89 5.80
CA LYS A 42 -28.03 -9.32 6.21
C LYS A 42 -27.95 -8.75 7.63
N GLU A 43 -27.34 -9.47 8.55
CA GLU A 43 -27.13 -9.07 9.93
C GLU A 43 -26.17 -7.87 9.97
N TRP A 44 -25.10 -7.91 9.17
CA TRP A 44 -24.12 -6.84 9.07
C TRP A 44 -24.70 -5.51 8.57
N ILE A 45 -25.60 -5.52 7.59
CA ILE A 45 -26.23 -4.29 7.09
C ILE A 45 -27.38 -3.81 7.97
N ASN A 46 -28.08 -4.71 8.68
CA ASN A 46 -29.26 -4.37 9.48
C ASN A 46 -28.95 -4.11 10.96
N ARG A 47 -27.67 -4.23 11.37
CA ARG A 47 -27.24 -3.92 12.73
C ARG A 47 -27.61 -2.48 13.11
N LYS A 48 -28.21 -2.34 14.29
CA LYS A 48 -28.71 -1.05 14.80
C LYS A 48 -27.66 -0.25 15.58
N ARG A 49 -26.52 -0.86 15.89
CA ARG A 49 -25.45 -0.33 16.75
C ARG A 49 -24.08 -0.74 16.20
N GLY A 50 -23.02 -0.18 16.79
CA GLY A 50 -21.63 -0.46 16.43
C GLY A 50 -21.19 0.31 15.20
N ALA A 51 -20.88 1.60 15.32
CA ALA A 51 -20.28 2.30 14.19
C ALA A 51 -18.89 1.71 13.89
N LEU A 52 -18.46 1.72 12.62
CA LEU A 52 -17.08 1.36 12.32
C LEU A 52 -16.19 2.57 12.62
N SER A 53 -15.36 2.47 13.66
CA SER A 53 -14.31 3.46 13.90
C SER A 53 -13.24 3.39 12.82
N PHE A 54 -12.39 4.42 12.78
CA PHE A 54 -11.28 4.50 11.84
C PHE A 54 -10.30 3.32 12.02
N HIS A 55 -9.86 3.06 13.24
CA HIS A 55 -8.93 1.95 13.53
C HIS A 55 -9.58 0.59 13.34
N LEU A 56 -10.85 0.42 13.74
CA LEU A 56 -11.58 -0.81 13.48
C LEU A 56 -11.68 -1.10 11.98
N THR A 57 -11.98 -0.08 11.17
CA THR A 57 -12.02 -0.23 9.71
C THR A 57 -10.64 -0.65 9.16
N GLN A 58 -9.55 -0.08 9.68
CA GLN A 58 -8.19 -0.49 9.32
C GLN A 58 -7.95 -1.97 9.60
N VAL A 59 -8.27 -2.46 10.80
CA VAL A 59 -8.11 -3.88 11.16
C VAL A 59 -8.95 -4.79 10.26
N LEU A 60 -10.24 -4.49 10.08
CA LEU A 60 -11.16 -5.35 9.34
C LEU A 60 -10.78 -5.50 7.86
N THR A 61 -10.28 -4.42 7.26
CA THR A 61 -9.90 -4.42 5.84
C THR A 61 -8.42 -4.81 5.66
N GLY A 62 -7.55 -4.46 6.60
CA GLY A 62 -6.09 -4.58 6.48
C GLY A 62 -5.45 -3.44 5.68
N HIS A 63 -5.99 -2.21 5.81
CA HIS A 63 -5.38 -1.00 5.27
C HIS A 63 -4.72 -0.15 6.38
N GLY A 64 -4.04 0.93 5.99
CA GLY A 64 -3.50 1.92 6.92
C GLY A 64 -2.05 1.63 7.29
N CYS A 65 -1.73 1.52 8.57
CA CYS A 65 -0.34 1.41 9.04
C CYS A 65 0.28 0.00 8.96
N PHE A 66 -0.36 -0.94 8.28
CA PHE A 66 0.19 -2.29 8.07
C PHE A 66 1.32 -2.26 7.03
N GLY A 67 2.47 -2.84 7.37
CA GLY A 67 3.64 -2.92 6.48
C GLY A 67 3.31 -3.49 5.09
N ARG A 68 2.47 -4.52 4.98
CA ARG A 68 1.99 -5.04 3.68
C ARG A 68 1.30 -3.94 2.86
N TYR A 69 0.38 -3.19 3.47
CA TYR A 69 -0.38 -2.14 2.79
C TYR A 69 0.52 -0.97 2.41
N LEU A 70 1.36 -0.50 3.34
CA LEU A 70 2.28 0.61 3.11
C LEU A 70 3.29 0.31 1.99
N CYS A 71 3.76 -0.93 1.88
CA CYS A 71 4.69 -1.34 0.84
C CYS A 71 4.01 -1.64 -0.50
N GLU A 72 3.05 -2.56 -0.54
CA GLU A 72 2.50 -3.08 -1.80
C GLU A 72 1.47 -2.15 -2.45
N ILE A 73 0.74 -1.35 -1.65
CA ILE A 73 -0.37 -0.52 -2.14
C ILE A 73 0.04 0.95 -2.19
N VAL A 74 0.63 1.47 -1.11
CA VAL A 74 0.96 2.91 -1.02
C VAL A 74 2.37 3.22 -1.54
N GLY A 75 3.32 2.28 -1.41
CA GLY A 75 4.72 2.50 -1.78
C GLY A 75 5.47 3.46 -0.84
N ARG A 76 5.07 3.55 0.44
CA ARG A 76 5.71 4.39 1.47
C ARG A 76 6.79 3.65 2.29
N GLU A 77 6.81 2.33 2.24
CA GLU A 77 7.78 1.48 2.94
C GLU A 77 8.41 0.49 1.95
N ASP A 78 9.69 0.18 2.12
CA ASP A 78 10.44 -0.68 1.21
C ASP A 78 10.16 -2.18 1.41
N THR A 79 9.54 -2.55 2.54
CA THR A 79 9.29 -3.95 2.91
C THR A 79 7.91 -4.16 3.48
N THR A 80 7.40 -5.39 3.37
CA THR A 80 6.13 -5.78 4.00
C THR A 80 6.25 -6.18 5.47
N ARG A 81 7.44 -6.12 6.05
CA ARG A 81 7.74 -6.69 7.37
C ARG A 81 6.98 -6.00 8.48
N CYS A 82 6.71 -6.74 9.55
CA CYS A 82 6.20 -6.15 10.78
C CYS A 82 7.29 -5.33 11.46
N HIS A 83 6.94 -4.13 11.91
CA HIS A 83 7.85 -3.29 12.70
C HIS A 83 7.80 -3.58 14.20
N HIS A 84 6.90 -4.47 14.62
CA HIS A 84 6.67 -4.81 16.03
C HIS A 84 7.17 -6.21 16.39
N CYS A 85 7.38 -7.08 15.38
CA CYS A 85 7.97 -8.41 15.54
C CYS A 85 8.73 -8.82 14.26
N ASP A 86 9.30 -10.03 14.24
CA ASP A 86 10.14 -10.51 13.14
C ASP A 86 9.37 -11.07 11.92
N ALA A 87 8.05 -10.97 11.90
CA ALA A 87 7.23 -11.48 10.81
C ALA A 87 7.51 -10.76 9.47
N ASP A 88 7.59 -11.55 8.40
CA ASP A 88 7.92 -11.04 7.05
C ASP A 88 6.78 -10.23 6.41
N ARG A 89 5.54 -10.43 6.88
CA ARG A 89 4.33 -9.81 6.32
C ARG A 89 3.44 -9.30 7.43
N ASP A 90 3.42 -7.99 7.59
CA ASP A 90 2.51 -7.27 8.48
C ASP A 90 1.14 -7.13 7.82
N THR A 91 0.28 -8.09 8.10
CA THR A 91 -1.12 -8.10 7.68
C THR A 91 -2.02 -7.87 8.89
N ALA A 92 -3.27 -7.48 8.66
CA ALA A 92 -4.25 -7.39 9.74
C ALA A 92 -4.53 -8.74 10.42
N GLU A 93 -4.47 -9.84 9.66
CA GLU A 93 -4.60 -11.19 10.22
C GLU A 93 -3.45 -11.48 11.18
N HIS A 94 -2.20 -11.33 10.71
CA HIS A 94 -1.01 -11.43 11.57
C HIS A 94 -1.14 -10.55 12.83
N ASN A 95 -1.63 -9.32 12.68
CA ASN A 95 -1.76 -8.40 13.79
C ASN A 95 -2.69 -8.90 14.89
N ILE A 96 -3.77 -9.61 14.54
CA ILE A 96 -4.75 -10.07 15.54
C ILE A 96 -4.48 -11.50 16.02
N THR A 97 -3.89 -12.36 15.18
CA THR A 97 -3.69 -13.79 15.52
C THR A 97 -2.28 -14.14 15.96
N ASP A 98 -1.25 -13.51 15.38
CA ASP A 98 0.12 -14.05 15.45
C ASP A 98 1.14 -13.09 16.08
N CYS A 99 0.87 -11.79 16.05
CA CYS A 99 1.86 -10.79 16.45
C CYS A 99 2.08 -10.81 17.97
N PRO A 100 3.27 -11.17 18.45
CA PRO A 100 3.53 -11.33 19.89
C PRO A 100 3.41 -10.01 20.66
N SER A 101 3.55 -8.87 19.99
CA SER A 101 3.42 -7.54 20.59
C SER A 101 2.00 -7.26 21.12
N TRP A 102 0.99 -7.97 20.63
CA TRP A 102 -0.40 -7.79 21.01
C TRP A 102 -0.95 -8.92 21.87
N THR A 103 -0.11 -9.83 22.36
CA THR A 103 -0.53 -11.04 23.11
C THR A 103 -1.48 -10.71 24.27
N ARG A 104 -1.22 -9.63 25.02
CA ARG A 104 -2.08 -9.22 26.14
C ARG A 104 -3.46 -8.79 25.65
N GLN A 105 -3.50 -7.98 24.60
CA GLN A 105 -4.74 -7.47 24.01
C GLN A 105 -5.55 -8.60 23.38
N CYS A 106 -4.87 -9.53 22.67
CA CYS A 106 -5.49 -10.73 22.12
C CYS A 106 -6.09 -11.62 23.22
N ALA A 107 -5.39 -11.80 24.35
CA ALA A 107 -5.91 -12.57 25.47
C ALA A 107 -7.19 -11.96 26.08
N THR A 108 -7.24 -10.63 26.23
CA THR A 108 -8.46 -9.92 26.65
C THR A 108 -9.57 -10.13 25.60
N LEU A 109 -9.26 -9.95 24.32
CA LEU A 109 -10.22 -10.10 23.24
C LEU A 109 -10.80 -11.51 23.17
N MET A 110 -9.97 -12.55 23.38
CA MET A 110 -10.42 -13.94 23.40
C MET A 110 -11.39 -14.23 24.54
N ALA A 111 -11.31 -13.51 25.66
CA ALA A 111 -12.27 -13.66 26.75
C ALA A 111 -13.70 -13.25 26.33
N ASP A 112 -13.82 -12.29 25.40
CA ASP A 112 -15.09 -11.73 24.93
C ASP A 112 -15.58 -12.30 23.59
N THR A 113 -14.67 -12.88 22.79
CA THR A 113 -14.98 -13.37 21.43
C THR A 113 -14.79 -14.88 21.25
N GLY A 114 -14.13 -15.55 22.21
CA GLY A 114 -13.78 -16.96 22.15
C GLY A 114 -12.30 -17.21 21.79
N CYS A 115 -11.90 -18.48 21.67
CA CYS A 115 -10.48 -18.85 21.49
C CYS A 115 -9.94 -18.64 20.07
N ASP A 116 -10.80 -18.45 19.06
CA ASP A 116 -10.41 -18.22 17.67
C ASP A 116 -10.58 -16.74 17.30
N LEU A 117 -9.50 -16.12 16.80
CA LEU A 117 -9.46 -14.73 16.35
C LEU A 117 -9.43 -14.60 14.82
N SER A 118 -9.86 -15.63 14.09
CA SER A 118 -10.10 -15.53 12.66
C SER A 118 -11.17 -14.46 12.36
N LEU A 119 -11.02 -13.76 11.23
CA LEU A 119 -11.92 -12.65 10.87
C LEU A 119 -13.42 -13.05 10.84
N PRO A 120 -13.82 -14.22 10.31
CA PRO A 120 -15.22 -14.64 10.36
C PRO A 120 -15.74 -14.80 11.79
N VAL A 121 -14.94 -15.36 12.70
CA VAL A 121 -15.34 -15.56 14.11
C VAL A 121 -15.48 -14.21 14.81
N ILE A 122 -14.54 -13.29 14.60
CA ILE A 122 -14.61 -11.93 15.12
C ILE A 122 -15.88 -11.24 14.64
N ILE A 123 -16.18 -11.28 13.34
CA ILE A 123 -17.38 -10.63 12.78
C ILE A 123 -18.65 -11.22 13.38
N CYS A 124 -18.74 -12.54 13.51
CA CYS A 124 -19.88 -13.19 14.17
C CYS A 124 -20.02 -12.77 15.64
N ALA A 125 -18.92 -12.70 16.38
CA ALA A 125 -18.92 -12.28 17.80
C ALA A 125 -19.39 -10.83 17.94
N MET A 126 -18.83 -9.91 17.13
CA MET A 126 -19.23 -8.51 17.07
C MET A 126 -20.73 -8.32 16.79
N LEU A 127 -21.32 -9.12 15.90
CA LEU A 127 -22.75 -9.07 15.59
C LEU A 127 -23.63 -9.65 16.70
N SER A 128 -23.06 -10.51 17.55
CA SER A 128 -23.79 -11.23 18.60
C SER A 128 -23.85 -10.46 19.92
N SER A 129 -22.85 -9.62 20.22
CA SER A 129 -22.79 -8.86 21.47
C SER A 129 -22.14 -7.48 21.31
N GLU A 130 -22.72 -6.49 21.98
CA GLU A 130 -22.13 -5.15 22.13
C GLU A 130 -20.82 -5.20 22.92
N THR A 131 -20.69 -6.10 23.90
CA THR A 131 -19.43 -6.28 24.63
C THR A 131 -18.31 -6.80 23.73
N SER A 132 -18.62 -7.76 22.85
CA SER A 132 -17.66 -8.27 21.87
C SER A 132 -17.33 -7.21 20.83
N TRP A 133 -18.30 -6.36 20.45
CA TRP A 133 -18.06 -5.20 19.60
C TRP A 133 -17.03 -4.25 20.24
N ASP A 134 -17.30 -3.81 21.47
CA ASP A 134 -16.46 -2.87 22.21
C ASP A 134 -15.06 -3.45 22.47
N ALA A 135 -14.95 -4.75 22.73
CA ALA A 135 -13.67 -5.43 22.91
C ALA A 135 -12.81 -5.41 21.63
N VAL A 136 -13.42 -5.68 20.47
CA VAL A 136 -12.72 -5.63 19.17
C VAL A 136 -12.34 -4.19 18.83
N GLU A 137 -13.22 -3.23 19.11
CA GLU A 137 -12.94 -1.81 18.90
C GLU A 137 -11.78 -1.33 19.79
N THR A 138 -11.78 -1.70 21.07
CA THR A 138 -10.68 -1.39 22.00
C THR A 138 -9.36 -1.99 21.53
N PHE A 139 -9.36 -3.26 21.13
CA PHE A 139 -8.18 -3.90 20.54
C PHE A 139 -7.66 -3.11 19.33
N ALA A 140 -8.57 -2.75 18.41
CA ALA A 140 -8.22 -2.01 17.20
C ALA A 140 -7.61 -0.65 17.54
N ASP A 141 -8.22 0.09 18.47
CA ASP A 141 -7.70 1.39 18.90
C ASP A 141 -6.31 1.29 19.52
N GLU A 142 -6.09 0.34 20.43
CA GLU A 142 -4.78 0.17 21.08
C GLU A 142 -3.69 -0.25 20.10
N ALA A 143 -3.96 -1.28 19.28
CA ALA A 143 -2.97 -1.82 18.35
C ALA A 143 -2.65 -0.81 17.24
N ILE A 144 -3.67 -0.24 16.60
CA ILE A 144 -3.47 0.66 15.47
C ILE A 144 -2.88 2.00 15.90
N SER A 145 -3.35 2.60 17.00
CA SER A 145 -2.76 3.87 17.50
C SER A 145 -1.27 3.71 17.80
N THR A 146 -0.88 2.56 18.37
CA THR A 146 0.53 2.26 18.68
C THR A 146 1.36 2.07 17.41
N LYS A 147 0.84 1.38 16.40
CA LYS A 147 1.50 1.23 15.09
C LYS A 147 1.65 2.56 14.37
N GLU A 148 0.62 3.38 14.35
CA GLU A 148 0.65 4.71 13.73
C GLU A 148 1.65 5.64 14.42
N GLU A 149 1.75 5.61 15.75
CA GLU A 149 2.78 6.37 16.46
C GLU A 149 4.19 5.90 16.06
N ALA A 150 4.39 4.58 15.96
CA ALA A 150 5.66 4.01 15.53
C ALA A 150 6.00 4.43 14.08
N GLU A 151 5.02 4.41 13.16
CA GLU A 151 5.15 4.90 11.79
C GLU A 151 5.52 6.38 11.78
N ARG A 152 4.73 7.24 12.43
CA ARG A 152 4.97 8.69 12.51
C ARG A 152 6.35 9.00 13.09
N ARG A 153 6.83 8.22 14.06
CA ARG A 153 8.20 8.33 14.58
C ARG A 153 9.26 8.00 13.53
N ARG A 154 9.08 6.94 12.73
CA ARG A 154 10.01 6.59 11.64
C ARG A 154 10.04 7.68 10.56
N GLU A 155 8.89 8.21 10.18
CA GLU A 155 8.81 9.30 9.19
C GLU A 155 9.53 10.56 9.65
N ARG A 156 9.34 10.94 10.92
CA ARG A 156 10.07 12.07 11.52
C ARG A 156 11.59 11.87 11.45
N VAL A 157 12.09 10.64 11.66
CA VAL A 157 13.51 10.32 11.55
C VAL A 157 13.99 10.32 10.10
N ALA A 158 13.20 9.81 9.16
CA ALA A 158 13.53 9.79 7.73
C ALA A 158 13.62 11.19 7.12
N LEU A 159 12.79 12.12 7.61
CA LEU A 159 12.77 13.52 7.16
C LEU A 159 13.83 14.40 7.84
N ASP A 160 14.54 13.92 8.88
CA ASP A 160 15.55 14.71 9.59
C ASP A 160 16.71 15.13 8.65
N PRO A 161 16.84 16.44 8.35
CA PRO A 161 17.90 16.94 7.46
C PRO A 161 19.31 16.62 7.95
N ARG A 162 19.51 16.40 9.26
CA ARG A 162 20.80 16.07 9.86
C ARG A 162 21.26 14.66 9.53
N ARG A 163 20.35 13.77 9.13
CA ARG A 163 20.64 12.37 8.75
C ARG A 163 20.71 12.17 7.24
N ARG A 164 20.45 13.19 6.42
CA ARG A 164 20.73 13.12 4.97
C ARG A 164 22.21 12.83 4.78
N PRO A 165 22.61 11.76 4.07
CA PRO A 165 24.00 11.56 3.71
C PRO A 165 24.50 12.83 3.02
N ARG A 166 25.55 13.47 3.57
CA ARG A 166 26.26 14.53 2.85
C ARG A 166 26.63 13.94 1.50
N ARG A 167 25.96 14.38 0.44
CA ARG A 167 26.27 14.02 -0.94
C ARG A 167 27.76 14.30 -1.09
N ARG A 168 28.61 13.27 -1.08
CA ARG A 168 30.04 13.45 -1.33
C ARG A 168 30.10 14.14 -2.68
N ARG A 169 30.59 15.37 -2.72
CA ARG A 169 30.85 16.10 -3.96
C ARG A 169 31.84 15.21 -4.71
N HIS A 170 31.37 14.52 -5.74
CA HIS A 170 32.25 13.81 -6.65
C HIS A 170 33.04 14.91 -7.35
N VAL A 171 34.26 15.16 -6.89
CA VAL A 171 35.20 16.05 -7.58
C VAL A 171 35.59 15.31 -8.84
N VAL A 172 35.00 15.70 -9.98
CA VAL A 172 35.45 15.25 -11.29
C VAL A 172 36.86 15.80 -11.45
N ASN A 173 37.86 14.94 -11.35
CA ASN A 173 39.25 15.32 -11.57
C ASN A 173 39.44 15.47 -13.08
N ASN A 174 39.76 16.67 -13.53
CA ASN A 174 39.68 17.09 -14.93
C ASN A 174 40.92 16.69 -15.77
N ASN A 175 41.59 15.59 -15.40
CA ASN A 175 42.90 15.26 -15.98
C ASN A 175 42.89 14.16 -17.04
N ASP A 176 41.73 13.61 -17.39
CA ASP A 176 41.59 12.63 -18.46
C ASP A 176 40.63 13.16 -19.53
N ARG A 177 41.19 13.78 -20.59
CA ARG A 177 40.69 13.82 -21.98
C ARG A 177 41.50 14.84 -22.82
N ASN A 178 42.76 14.55 -23.06
CA ASN A 178 43.40 14.93 -24.32
C ASN A 178 43.57 13.66 -25.17
N VAL A 179 42.53 13.26 -25.87
CA VAL A 179 42.62 12.36 -27.03
C VAL A 179 41.53 12.78 -28.02
N SER A 180 41.91 13.43 -29.13
CA SER A 180 41.02 13.80 -30.24
C SER A 180 40.57 12.54 -31.01
N PRO A 181 39.25 12.30 -31.18
CA PRO A 181 38.74 11.12 -31.86
C PRO A 181 38.40 11.39 -33.33
N TRP A 182 39.38 11.76 -34.17
CA TRP A 182 39.21 11.82 -35.62
C TRP A 182 40.51 11.53 -36.37
N GLN A 183 40.89 10.25 -36.45
CA GLN A 183 41.68 9.72 -37.58
C GLN A 183 41.24 8.28 -37.86
N GLY A 184 40.89 8.01 -39.13
CA GLY A 184 40.75 6.65 -39.65
C GLY A 184 39.33 6.21 -40.05
N ILE A 185 38.76 6.79 -41.10
CA ILE A 185 37.70 6.12 -41.87
C ILE A 185 38.33 5.64 -43.18
N SER A 186 38.69 4.36 -43.25
CA SER A 186 38.88 3.64 -44.50
C SER A 186 38.14 2.30 -44.42
N GLY A 187 37.30 2.04 -45.43
CA GLY A 187 36.84 0.70 -45.76
C GLY A 187 35.46 0.30 -45.27
N TRP A 188 34.39 0.90 -45.81
CA TRP A 188 33.10 0.20 -45.88
C TRP A 188 33.02 -0.62 -47.16
N ARG A 189 32.97 -1.92 -46.94
CA ARG A 189 32.79 -3.02 -47.88
C ARG A 189 31.30 -3.07 -48.25
N HIS A 190 30.96 -2.96 -49.53
CA HIS A 190 29.64 -3.36 -50.03
C HIS A 190 29.76 -4.76 -50.64
N GLY A 191 28.87 -5.64 -50.21
CA GLY A 191 28.72 -7.00 -50.73
C GLY A 191 27.43 -7.14 -51.54
N GLY A 192 27.40 -8.19 -52.37
CA GLY A 192 26.22 -8.73 -53.07
C GLY A 192 26.07 -8.19 -54.50
N ALA A 193 26.53 -8.85 -55.57
CA ALA A 193 26.19 -10.16 -56.16
C ALA A 193 25.03 -10.12 -57.19
N ILE A 194 25.26 -10.87 -58.29
CA ILE A 194 24.34 -11.58 -59.19
C ILE A 194 24.14 -11.02 -60.62
N ALA A 195 24.78 -11.75 -61.55
CA ALA A 195 24.34 -12.38 -62.81
C ALA A 195 23.92 -11.60 -64.08
N HIS A 196 24.43 -12.20 -65.18
CA HIS A 196 24.16 -12.11 -66.62
C HIS A 196 24.77 -10.95 -67.40
#